data_AF-A0A7J7BW05-F1
#
_entry.id   AF-A0A7J7BW05-F1
#
_cell.length_a   1.000
_cell.length_b   1.000
_cell.length_c   1.000
_cell.angle_alpha   90.00
_cell.angle_beta   90.00
_cell.angle_gamma   90.00
#
_symmetry.space_group_name_H-M   'P 1'
#
loop_
_entity.id
_entity.type
_entity.pdbx_description
1 polymer ?
#
loop_
_entity_poly.entity_id
_entity_poly.type
_entity_poly.pdbx_seq_one_letter_code
_entity_poly.pdbx_strand_id
1 'polypeptide(L)'
;MVQFVIVVETNGDKLAGSTGFNDVAGYIFGKNSKGEKIPVSTPVFTQAFDAKLSKVSIQIALPWDTDISCLPDPNQQSISSRKVEGGIAGVLKFSGKPTEDITREKEKALRPSLIRDGLRPQMGCLLARYNVPGRTWSFMMV
;
A
#
# COMPACT_ATOMS: atom_id res chain seq x y z
N MET A 1 -13.97 14.78 -12.52
CA MET A 1 -14.17 13.32 -12.39
C MET A 1 -13.27 12.87 -11.25
N VAL A 2 -13.84 12.26 -10.21
CA VAL A 2 -13.06 11.73 -9.08
C VAL A 2 -12.40 10.43 -9.55
N GLN A 3 -11.07 10.38 -9.51
CA GLN A 3 -10.33 9.18 -9.90
C GLN A 3 -10.29 8.22 -8.71
N PHE A 4 -10.73 6.98 -8.92
CA PHE A 4 -10.67 5.92 -7.92
C PHE A 4 -9.61 4.90 -8.31
N VAL A 5 -9.01 4.28 -7.30
CA VAL A 5 -8.12 3.14 -7.46
C VAL A 5 -8.62 2.02 -6.57
N ILE A 6 -8.61 0.79 -7.08
CA ILE A 6 -8.87 -0.38 -6.26
C ILE A 6 -7.58 -0.76 -5.56
N VAL A 7 -7.66 -0.94 -4.25
CA VAL A 7 -6.56 -1.50 -3.46
C VAL A 7 -6.98 -2.85 -2.92
N VAL A 8 -6.06 -3.81 -3.00
CA VAL A 8 -6.14 -5.08 -2.27
C VAL A 8 -5.28 -4.95 -1.04
N GLU A 9 -5.79 -5.36 0.11
CA GLU A 9 -5.13 -5.14 1.38
C GLU A 9 -5.24 -6.29 2.38
N THR A 10 -4.33 -6.27 3.35
CA THR A 10 -4.36 -7.12 4.54
C THR A 10 -3.70 -6.40 5.71
N ASN A 11 -3.90 -6.90 6.92
CA ASN A 11 -3.25 -6.37 8.12
C ASN A 11 -1.73 -6.54 8.04
N GLY A 12 -1.01 -5.49 8.45
CA GLY A 12 0.43 -5.56 8.69
C GLY A 12 0.76 -5.54 10.18
N ASP A 13 2.00 -5.85 10.51
CA ASP A 13 2.53 -5.81 11.87
C ASP A 13 3.19 -4.48 12.23
N LYS A 14 3.93 -3.89 11.28
CA LYS A 14 4.74 -2.69 11.48
C LYS A 14 4.76 -1.82 10.22
N LEU A 15 4.99 -0.52 10.39
CA LEU A 15 5.00 0.46 9.31
C LEU A 15 6.01 0.12 8.19
N ALA A 16 7.24 -0.23 8.56
CA ALA A 16 8.27 -0.70 7.62
C ALA A 16 8.31 -2.23 7.48
N GLY A 17 7.31 -2.93 8.03
CA GLY A 17 7.18 -4.38 7.99
C GLY A 17 6.79 -4.91 6.60
N SER A 18 6.92 -6.21 6.43
CA SER A 18 6.45 -6.94 5.24
C SER A 18 5.47 -8.06 5.57
N THR A 19 5.04 -8.17 6.83
CA THR A 19 4.01 -9.13 7.23
C THR A 19 2.72 -8.78 6.50
N GLY A 20 2.05 -9.79 5.91
CA GLY A 20 0.89 -9.59 5.05
C GLY A 20 1.20 -9.37 3.57
N PHE A 21 2.44 -8.96 3.21
CA PHE A 21 2.78 -8.78 1.79
C PHE A 21 2.57 -10.06 0.97
N ASN A 22 2.99 -11.21 1.51
CA ASN A 22 2.86 -12.49 0.82
C ASN A 22 1.40 -12.94 0.68
N ASP A 23 0.49 -12.49 1.56
CA ASP A 23 -0.93 -12.81 1.45
C ASP A 23 -1.54 -12.06 0.27
N VAL A 24 -1.35 -10.73 0.23
CA VAL A 24 -1.86 -9.89 -0.87
C VAL A 24 -1.21 -10.25 -2.20
N ALA A 25 0.12 -10.46 -2.21
CA ALA A 25 0.81 -10.93 -3.40
C ALA A 25 0.32 -12.32 -3.82
N GLY A 26 0.12 -13.23 -2.88
CA GLY A 26 -0.42 -14.56 -3.14
C GLY A 26 -1.78 -14.47 -3.85
N TYR A 27 -2.70 -13.66 -3.33
CA TYR A 27 -4.00 -13.42 -3.95
C TYR A 27 -3.89 -12.91 -5.40
N ILE A 28 -3.04 -11.90 -5.62
CA ILE A 28 -2.78 -11.32 -6.93
C ILE A 28 -2.18 -12.34 -7.90
N PHE A 29 -1.35 -13.26 -7.42
CA PHE A 29 -0.68 -14.28 -8.25
C PHE A 29 -1.37 -15.65 -8.23
N GLY A 30 -2.69 -15.70 -8.03
CA GLY A 30 -3.48 -16.91 -8.25
C GLY A 30 -3.86 -17.69 -7.00
N LYS A 31 -3.56 -17.22 -5.78
CA LYS A 31 -4.14 -17.79 -4.55
C LYS A 31 -5.52 -17.20 -4.24
N ASN A 32 -6.39 -17.24 -5.25
CA ASN A 32 -7.79 -16.82 -5.19
C ASN A 32 -8.68 -17.96 -5.71
N SER A 33 -9.99 -17.79 -5.59
CA SER A 33 -10.98 -18.82 -5.93
C SER A 33 -10.92 -19.31 -7.38
N LYS A 34 -10.38 -18.52 -8.30
CA LYS A 34 -10.30 -18.84 -9.74
C LYS A 34 -8.91 -19.25 -10.20
N GLY A 35 -7.88 -19.15 -9.35
CA GLY A 35 -6.50 -19.40 -9.76
C GLY A 35 -5.94 -18.34 -10.73
N GLU A 36 -6.61 -17.20 -10.88
CA GLU A 36 -6.30 -16.19 -11.90
C GLU A 36 -5.23 -15.21 -11.42
N LYS A 37 -4.38 -14.75 -12.34
CA LYS A 37 -3.44 -13.66 -12.06
C LYS A 37 -4.13 -12.32 -12.28
N ILE A 38 -4.00 -11.42 -11.31
CA ILE A 38 -4.57 -10.08 -11.34
C ILE A 38 -3.45 -9.10 -11.74
N PRO A 39 -3.67 -8.24 -12.75
CA PRO A 39 -2.73 -7.17 -13.06
C PRO A 39 -2.48 -6.26 -11.86
N VAL A 40 -1.23 -5.86 -11.65
CA VAL A 40 -0.81 -5.10 -10.47
C VAL A 40 -0.01 -3.87 -10.86
N SER A 41 -0.09 -2.81 -10.05
CA SER A 41 0.73 -1.61 -10.20
C SER A 41 1.76 -1.46 -9.07
N THR A 42 2.74 -0.58 -9.29
CA THR A 42 3.64 -0.12 -8.22
C THR A 42 3.19 1.27 -7.76
N PRO A 43 3.45 1.65 -6.50
CA PRO A 43 4.22 0.95 -5.47
C PRO A 43 3.38 0.02 -4.58
N VAL A 44 4.08 -0.74 -3.73
CA VAL A 44 3.46 -1.40 -2.57
C VAL A 44 3.37 -0.37 -1.45
N PHE A 45 2.18 -0.21 -0.87
CA PHE A 45 1.95 0.70 0.23
C PHE A 45 1.92 -0.03 1.57
N THR A 46 2.43 0.61 2.62
CA THR A 46 1.98 0.37 3.99
C THR A 46 1.26 1.62 4.46
N GLN A 47 -0.02 1.50 4.82
CA GLN A 47 -0.78 2.59 5.42
C GLN A 47 -0.79 2.42 6.93
N ALA A 48 -0.43 3.47 7.67
CA ALA A 48 -0.75 3.62 9.07
C ALA A 48 -1.98 4.51 9.22
N PHE A 49 -2.92 4.13 10.09
CA PHE A 49 -4.19 4.84 10.26
C PHE A 49 -4.22 5.74 11.51
N ASP A 50 -3.25 5.61 12.40
CA ASP A 50 -3.26 6.27 13.70
C ASP A 50 -1.97 7.05 13.96
N ALA A 51 -2.00 8.00 14.90
CA ALA A 51 -0.84 8.82 15.22
C ALA A 51 0.35 8.03 15.81
N LYS A 52 0.11 6.85 16.41
CA LYS A 52 1.19 6.00 16.93
C LYS A 52 1.80 5.10 15.84
N LEU A 53 1.19 5.06 14.66
CA LEU A 53 1.61 4.25 13.52
C LEU A 53 1.68 2.76 13.87
N SER A 54 0.72 2.27 14.65
CA SER A 54 0.65 0.88 15.11
C SER A 54 -0.45 0.08 14.44
N LYS A 55 -1.50 0.74 13.95
CA LYS A 55 -2.54 0.11 13.12
C LYS A 55 -2.16 0.27 11.67
N VAL A 56 -1.64 -0.81 11.08
CA VAL A 56 -1.10 -0.77 9.71
C VAL A 56 -1.75 -1.79 8.78
N SER A 57 -1.85 -1.41 7.50
CA SER A 57 -2.35 -2.25 6.41
C SER A 57 -1.32 -2.26 5.28
N ILE A 58 -1.05 -3.44 4.71
CA ILE A 58 -0.28 -3.57 3.48
C ILE A 58 -1.24 -3.54 2.31
N GLN A 59 -0.96 -2.67 1.33
CA GLN A 59 -1.85 -2.43 0.21
C GLN A 59 -1.09 -2.51 -1.11
N ILE A 60 -1.76 -3.09 -2.10
CA ILE A 60 -1.32 -3.09 -3.48
C ILE A 60 -2.43 -2.47 -4.33
N ALA A 61 -2.07 -1.44 -5.10
CA ALA A 61 -2.98 -0.79 -6.02
C ALA A 61 -3.09 -1.59 -7.32
N LEU A 62 -4.33 -1.77 -7.80
CA LEU A 62 -4.62 -2.35 -9.11
C LEU A 62 -4.66 -1.25 -10.19
N PRO A 63 -4.51 -1.60 -11.48
CA PRO A 63 -4.68 -0.67 -12.58
C PRO A 63 -6.03 0.08 -12.54
N TRP A 64 -6.04 1.32 -13.03
CA TRP A 64 -7.18 2.25 -12.91
C TRP A 64 -8.45 1.80 -13.65
N ASP A 65 -8.31 0.90 -14.62
CA ASP A 65 -9.38 0.29 -15.42
C ASP A 65 -9.93 -1.01 -14.81
N THR A 66 -9.43 -1.41 -13.64
CA THR A 66 -9.90 -2.62 -12.95
C THR A 66 -11.32 -2.44 -12.44
N ASP A 67 -12.19 -3.42 -12.70
CA ASP A 67 -13.51 -3.50 -12.08
C ASP A 67 -13.49 -4.41 -10.84
N ILE A 68 -13.98 -3.87 -9.71
CA ILE A 68 -13.99 -4.58 -8.43
C ILE A 68 -14.93 -5.79 -8.46
N SER A 69 -16.02 -5.73 -9.23
CA SER A 69 -16.96 -6.86 -9.37
C SER A 69 -16.36 -8.05 -10.11
N CYS A 70 -15.30 -7.83 -10.87
CA CYS A 70 -14.63 -8.89 -11.64
C CYS A 70 -13.54 -9.60 -10.83
N LEU A 71 -13.20 -9.10 -9.63
CA LEU A 71 -12.15 -9.69 -8.82
C LEU A 71 -12.58 -11.05 -8.25
N PRO A 72 -11.73 -12.08 -8.32
CA PRO A 72 -12.02 -13.37 -7.71
C PRO A 72 -12.05 -13.26 -6.19
N ASP A 73 -12.86 -14.08 -5.54
CA ASP A 73 -12.89 -14.13 -4.07
C ASP A 73 -11.52 -14.57 -3.51
N PRO A 74 -11.05 -13.96 -2.41
CA PRO A 74 -9.82 -14.37 -1.76
C PRO A 74 -10.00 -15.70 -1.02
N ASN A 75 -8.97 -16.56 -1.06
CA ASN A 75 -8.97 -17.81 -0.30
C ASN A 75 -8.68 -17.57 1.20
N GLN A 76 -8.16 -16.39 1.56
CA GLN A 76 -7.84 -15.98 2.92
C GLN A 76 -8.75 -14.83 3.36
N GLN A 77 -9.45 -15.00 4.49
CA GLN A 77 -10.40 -13.99 5.00
C GLN A 77 -9.74 -12.66 5.43
N SER A 78 -8.44 -12.65 5.68
CA SER A 78 -7.69 -11.45 6.03
C SER A 78 -7.50 -10.48 4.85
N ILE A 79 -7.74 -10.95 3.62
CA ILE A 79 -7.58 -10.18 2.40
C ILE A 79 -8.92 -9.52 2.05
N SER A 80 -8.87 -8.23 1.75
CA SER A 80 -10.02 -7.47 1.30
C SER A 80 -9.65 -6.54 0.16
N SER A 81 -10.64 -6.10 -0.61
CA SER A 81 -10.47 -5.09 -1.65
C SER A 81 -11.44 -3.93 -1.41
N ARG A 82 -10.99 -2.71 -1.69
CA ARG A 82 -11.84 -1.51 -1.59
C ARG A 82 -11.50 -0.48 -2.64
N LYS A 83 -12.48 0.35 -2.99
CA LYS A 83 -12.27 1.56 -3.79
C LYS A 83 -11.73 2.66 -2.88
N VAL A 84 -10.60 3.25 -3.26
CA VAL A 84 -9.99 4.39 -2.60
C VAL A 84 -10.11 5.59 -3.52
N GLU A 85 -10.63 6.67 -2.99
CA GLU A 85 -10.69 7.96 -3.67
C GLU A 85 -9.27 8.53 -3.80
N GLY A 86 -8.92 8.96 -5.01
CA GLY A 86 -7.68 9.69 -5.25
C GLY A 86 -7.63 11.01 -4.47
N GLY A 87 -6.44 11.55 -4.32
CA GLY A 87 -6.27 12.79 -3.58
C GLY A 87 -4.88 13.39 -3.73
N ILE A 88 -4.67 14.50 -3.04
CA ILE A 88 -3.38 15.19 -2.99
C ILE A 88 -2.59 14.63 -1.80
N ALA A 89 -1.35 14.26 -2.03
CA ALA A 89 -0.43 13.80 -1.01
C ALA A 89 0.80 14.71 -0.92
N GLY A 90 1.20 15.05 0.30
CA GLY A 90 2.55 15.56 0.56
C GLY A 90 3.53 14.38 0.57
N VAL A 91 4.63 14.48 -0.17
CA VAL A 91 5.56 13.36 -0.38
C VAL A 91 6.99 13.76 0.00
N LEU A 92 7.65 12.91 0.79
CA LEU A 92 9.09 12.99 1.04
C LEU A 92 9.77 11.73 0.51
N LYS A 93 10.58 11.89 -0.53
CA LYS A 93 11.36 10.79 -1.12
C LYS A 93 12.66 10.60 -0.33
N PHE A 94 13.02 9.35 -0.07
CA PHE A 94 14.30 8.99 0.54
C PHE A 94 14.82 7.68 -0.06
N SER A 95 16.13 7.45 0.09
CA SER A 95 16.83 6.27 -0.42
C SER A 95 17.26 5.34 0.73
N GLY A 96 17.57 4.09 0.40
CA GLY A 96 18.01 3.07 1.35
C GLY A 96 16.90 2.09 1.75
N LYS A 97 17.24 1.13 2.63
CA LYS A 97 16.27 0.16 3.13
C LYS A 97 15.37 0.83 4.17
N PRO A 98 14.04 0.86 3.99
CA PRO A 98 13.15 1.43 4.99
C PRO A 98 13.18 0.56 6.25
N THR A 99 13.54 1.17 7.37
CA THR A 99 13.34 0.63 8.72
C THR A 99 12.24 1.43 9.41
N GLU A 100 11.75 0.91 10.55
CA GLU A 100 10.71 1.61 11.30
C GLU A 100 11.19 2.98 11.79
N ASP A 101 12.43 3.06 12.30
CA ASP A 101 13.03 4.31 12.76
C ASP A 101 13.19 5.32 11.61
N ILE A 102 13.74 4.89 10.47
CA ILE A 102 13.91 5.77 9.30
C ILE A 102 12.55 6.28 8.83
N THR A 103 11.54 5.40 8.75
CA THR A 103 10.21 5.79 8.25
C THR A 103 9.54 6.77 9.21
N ARG A 104 9.64 6.53 10.53
CA ARG A 104 9.12 7.44 11.56
C ARG A 104 9.84 8.79 11.55
N GLU A 105 11.15 8.79 11.37
CA GLU A 105 11.94 10.03 11.23
C GLU A 105 11.47 10.85 10.02
N LYS A 106 11.26 10.19 8.87
CA LYS A 106 10.79 10.85 7.64
C LYS A 106 9.36 11.40 7.78
N GLU A 107 8.46 10.66 8.42
CA GLU A 107 7.10 11.15 8.72
C GLU A 107 7.16 12.39 9.63
N LYS A 108 7.98 12.33 10.69
CA LYS A 108 8.18 13.43 11.64
C LYS A 108 8.82 14.66 11.02
N ALA A 109 9.61 14.51 9.95
CA ALA A 109 10.15 15.63 9.19
C ALA A 109 9.14 16.23 8.20
N LEU A 110 8.33 15.38 7.56
CA LEU A 110 7.36 15.80 6.55
C LEU A 110 6.16 16.51 7.16
N ARG A 111 5.55 15.95 8.21
CA ARG A 111 4.29 16.48 8.77
C ARG A 111 4.38 17.94 9.24
N PRO A 112 5.41 18.36 10.01
CA PRO A 112 5.53 19.76 10.41
C PRO A 112 5.72 20.70 9.23
N SER A 113 6.41 20.26 8.18
CA SER A 113 6.60 21.05 6.95
C SER A 113 5.25 21.32 6.27
N LEU A 114 4.40 20.29 6.15
CA LEU A 114 3.05 20.46 5.60
C LEU A 114 2.19 21.43 6.45
N ILE A 115 2.25 21.30 7.77
CA ILE A 115 1.49 22.17 8.69
C ILE A 115 1.96 23.62 8.61
N ARG A 116 3.28 23.84 8.59
CA ARG A 116 3.88 25.18 8.44
C ARG A 116 3.41 25.86 7.15
N ASP A 117 3.25 25.08 6.08
CA ASP A 117 2.82 25.58 4.78
C ASP A 117 1.28 25.71 4.68
N GLY A 118 0.56 25.59 5.82
CA GLY A 118 -0.89 25.81 5.93
C GLY A 118 -1.75 24.59 5.54
N LEU A 119 -1.13 23.45 5.25
CA LEU A 119 -1.83 22.22 4.88
C LEU A 119 -2.31 21.44 6.11
N ARG A 120 -3.37 20.65 5.93
CA ARG A 120 -3.97 19.82 6.98
C ARG A 120 -3.80 18.33 6.63
N PRO A 121 -2.67 17.71 6.96
CA PRO A 121 -2.44 16.30 6.67
C PRO A 121 -3.38 15.41 7.50
N GLN A 122 -3.89 14.34 6.89
CA GLN A 122 -4.67 13.33 7.59
C GLN A 122 -3.85 12.63 8.69
N MET A 123 -4.53 11.99 9.63
CA MET A 123 -3.90 11.15 10.64
C MET A 123 -3.25 9.92 9.98
N GLY A 124 -2.10 9.50 10.53
CA GLY A 124 -1.33 8.39 9.98
C GLY A 124 -0.51 8.80 8.75
N CYS A 125 0.02 7.82 8.02
CA CYS A 125 0.85 8.08 6.84
C CYS A 125 0.85 6.88 5.88
N LEU A 126 1.40 7.10 4.68
CA LEU A 126 1.64 6.06 3.68
C LEU A 126 3.14 5.91 3.46
N LEU A 127 3.65 4.68 3.57
CA LEU A 127 4.98 4.30 3.08
C LEU A 127 4.84 3.64 1.72
N ALA A 128 5.32 4.29 0.67
CA ALA A 128 5.36 3.77 -0.69
C ALA A 128 6.71 3.10 -1.01
N ARG A 129 6.69 1.83 -1.39
CA ARG A 129 7.89 1.04 -1.74
C ARG A 129 7.86 0.63 -3.20
N TYR A 130 8.78 1.19 -3.99
CA TYR A 130 8.90 0.93 -5.44
C TYR A 130 9.90 -0.19 -5.77
N ASN A 131 10.89 -0.40 -4.90
CA ASN A 131 11.99 -1.33 -5.10
C ASN A 131 12.00 -2.39 -4.00
N VAL A 132 11.09 -3.37 -4.06
CA VAL A 132 11.15 -4.51 -3.14
C VAL A 132 12.16 -5.51 -3.69
N PRO A 133 13.40 -5.59 -3.18
CA PRO A 133 14.47 -6.36 -3.84
C PRO A 133 14.08 -7.83 -3.93
N GLY A 134 14.28 -8.44 -5.10
CA GLY A 134 14.04 -9.86 -5.37
C GLY A 134 12.57 -10.31 -5.45
N ARG A 135 11.60 -9.45 -5.10
CA ARG A 135 10.17 -9.75 -5.21
C ARG A 135 9.50 -8.97 -6.35
N THR A 136 9.66 -7.65 -6.45
CA THR A 136 8.94 -6.83 -7.46
C THR A 136 9.19 -7.19 -8.92
N TRP A 137 10.37 -7.69 -9.26
CA TRP A 137 10.71 -7.94 -10.66
C TRP A 137 10.22 -9.29 -11.18
N SER A 138 10.17 -10.33 -10.35
CA SER A 138 9.67 -11.65 -10.79
C SER A 138 8.18 -11.65 -11.13
N PHE A 139 7.46 -10.59 -10.72
CA PHE A 139 6.02 -10.55 -10.81
C PHE A 139 5.44 -9.44 -11.71
N MET A 140 6.28 -8.50 -12.17
CA MET A 140 5.92 -7.47 -13.15
C MET A 140 6.29 -7.87 -14.59
N MET A 141 6.97 -9.01 -14.80
CA MET A 141 7.47 -9.48 -16.09
C MET A 141 6.78 -10.77 -16.60
N VAL A 142 5.49 -10.97 -16.28
CA VAL A 142 4.68 -12.04 -16.88
C VAL A 142 3.41 -11.46 -17.44
#